data_AF-A0A8T5IJT6-F1
#
_entry.id   AF-A0A8T5IJT6-F1
#
_cell.length_a   1.000
_cell.length_b   1.000
_cell.length_c   1.000
_cell.angle_alpha   90.00
_cell.angle_beta   90.00
_cell.angle_gamma   90.00
#
_symmetry.space_group_name_H-M   'P 1'
#
loop_
_entity.id
_entity.type
_entity.pdbx_description
1 polymer ?
#
loop_
_entity_poly.entity_id
_entity_poly.type
_entity_poly.pdbx_seq_one_letter_code
_entity_poly.pdbx_strand_id
1 'polypeptide(L)'
;MLFLGISLVFIASIDFVHLLAYQGINIFSGFDANLPTQLWIAARYLQALSFLVAPIFIIRELKPKLTSLIYFIITSFIFVSIFYLRIFPDAFIVDSGLTQFKIISEYIISIILIGSIVFLWEYKEKFDKIIFYLIISSIIFTIFAELAFTFYVSVFGLSNLVGHFFKIISFYLIYKAIIQIGLMNPYSLLSKKKIKRKKNGFN
;
A
#
# COMPACT_ATOMS: atom_id res chain seq x y z
N MET A 1 -13.13 -1.09 4.85
CA MET A 1 -12.14 0.01 5.01
C MET A 1 -11.24 -0.11 6.22
N LEU A 2 -11.74 -0.49 7.42
CA LEU A 2 -10.89 -0.59 8.60
C LEU A 2 -9.67 -1.52 8.43
N PHE A 3 -9.84 -2.64 7.73
CA PHE A 3 -8.75 -3.57 7.40
C PHE A 3 -7.63 -2.86 6.61
N LEU A 4 -7.99 -2.16 5.52
CA LEU A 4 -7.05 -1.38 4.71
C LEU A 4 -6.39 -0.27 5.53
N GLY A 5 -7.14 0.39 6.42
CA GLY A 5 -6.58 1.39 7.32
C GLY A 5 -5.48 0.82 8.22
N ILE A 6 -5.72 -0.34 8.84
CA ILE A 6 -4.72 -1.04 9.66
C ILE A 6 -3.51 -1.40 8.79
N SER A 7 -3.72 -2.05 7.65
CA SER A 7 -2.61 -2.48 6.78
C SER A 7 -1.74 -1.30 6.33
N LEU A 8 -2.36 -0.17 5.97
CA LEU A 8 -1.67 1.02 5.49
C LEU A 8 -0.76 1.64 6.55
N VAL A 9 -1.11 1.57 7.85
CA VAL A 9 -0.21 2.04 8.93
C VAL A 9 1.11 1.25 8.92
N PHE A 10 1.03 -0.07 8.81
CA PHE A 10 2.23 -0.92 8.79
C PHE A 10 3.02 -0.76 7.49
N ILE A 11 2.34 -0.68 6.34
CA ILE A 11 3.00 -0.42 5.05
C ILE A 11 3.73 0.93 5.10
N ALA A 12 3.06 1.98 5.60
CA ALA A 12 3.66 3.30 5.76
C ALA A 12 4.85 3.31 6.72
N SER A 13 4.82 2.48 7.77
CA SER A 13 5.97 2.35 8.69
C SER A 13 7.20 1.76 7.98
N ILE A 14 7.02 0.78 7.09
CA ILE A 14 8.12 0.20 6.31
C ILE A 14 8.58 1.21 5.24
N ASP A 15 7.65 1.87 4.52
CA ASP A 15 7.98 2.92 3.55
C ASP A 15 8.75 4.09 4.20
N PHE A 16 8.44 4.43 5.46
CA PHE A 16 9.17 5.45 6.21
C PHE A 16 10.61 5.00 6.52
N VAL A 17 10.81 3.77 6.99
CA VAL A 17 12.17 3.25 7.21
C VAL A 17 12.93 3.11 5.89
N HIS A 18 12.26 2.72 4.80
CA HIS A 18 12.82 2.72 3.45
C HIS A 18 13.33 4.10 3.05
N LEU A 19 12.54 5.16 3.28
CA LEU A 19 12.96 6.54 3.03
C LEU A 19 14.24 6.86 3.80
N LEU A 20 14.30 6.57 5.11
CA LEU A 20 15.48 6.82 5.95
C LEU A 20 16.71 6.01 5.51
N ALA A 21 16.49 4.85 4.87
CA ALA A 21 17.54 4.00 4.31
C ALA A 21 17.98 4.42 2.90
N TYR A 22 17.34 5.41 2.29
CA TYR A 22 17.69 5.84 0.94
C TYR A 22 19.11 6.43 0.87
N GLN A 23 19.82 6.13 -0.22
CA GLN A 23 21.17 6.65 -0.44
C GLN A 23 21.17 8.18 -0.44
N GLY A 24 22.07 8.76 0.37
CA GLY A 24 22.19 10.21 0.55
C GLY A 24 21.66 10.73 1.89
N ILE A 25 20.78 9.99 2.59
CA ILE A 25 20.36 10.35 3.95
C ILE A 25 21.37 9.85 5.01
N ASN A 26 22.05 8.73 4.73
CA ASN A 26 23.17 8.18 5.52
C ASN A 26 22.85 7.92 7.02
N ILE A 27 21.61 7.56 7.35
CA ILE A 27 21.22 7.20 8.73
C ILE A 27 21.74 5.80 9.13
N PHE A 28 21.70 4.84 8.20
CA PHE A 28 22.13 3.47 8.46
C PHE A 28 23.54 3.23 7.91
N SER A 29 24.53 3.17 8.80
CA SER A 29 25.92 2.90 8.44
C SER A 29 26.14 1.43 8.07
N GLY A 30 26.92 1.17 7.02
CA GLY A 30 27.25 -0.19 6.57
C GLY A 30 26.21 -0.86 5.68
N PHE A 31 25.22 -0.09 5.20
CA PHE A 31 24.25 -0.52 4.21
C PHE A 31 24.38 0.33 2.93
N ASP A 32 24.20 -0.31 1.78
CA ASP A 32 24.21 0.31 0.46
C ASP A 32 22.78 0.44 -0.10
N ALA A 33 22.62 0.57 -1.42
CA ALA A 33 21.32 0.63 -2.08
C ALA A 33 20.47 -0.64 -1.92
N ASN A 34 21.03 -1.75 -1.44
CA ASN A 34 20.29 -2.99 -1.21
C ASN A 34 19.25 -2.83 -0.10
N LEU A 35 19.60 -2.21 1.03
CA LEU A 35 18.69 -2.04 2.17
C LEU A 35 17.37 -1.33 1.80
N PRO A 36 17.38 -0.12 1.20
CA PRO A 36 16.13 0.52 0.79
C PRO A 36 15.40 -0.34 -0.25
N THR A 37 16.10 -1.05 -1.15
CA THR A 37 15.46 -1.89 -2.16
C THR A 37 14.78 -3.14 -1.56
N GLN A 38 15.35 -3.74 -0.52
CA GLN A 38 14.73 -4.83 0.23
C GLN A 38 13.49 -4.37 0.99
N LEU A 39 13.58 -3.25 1.71
CA LEU A 39 12.46 -2.64 2.42
C LEU A 39 11.32 -2.26 1.47
N TRP A 40 11.66 -1.78 0.27
CA TRP A 40 10.70 -1.53 -0.79
C TRP A 40 9.91 -2.79 -1.14
N ILE A 41 10.59 -3.88 -1.52
CA ILE A 41 9.92 -5.13 -1.90
C ILE A 41 9.05 -5.66 -0.77
N ALA A 42 9.54 -5.62 0.47
CA ALA A 42 8.75 -6.05 1.62
C ALA A 42 7.47 -5.23 1.79
N ALA A 43 7.55 -3.90 1.68
CA ALA A 43 6.38 -3.01 1.75
C ALA A 43 5.39 -3.28 0.61
N ARG A 44 5.88 -3.49 -0.62
CA ARG A 44 5.03 -3.76 -1.79
C ARG A 44 4.31 -5.10 -1.69
N TYR A 45 4.98 -6.16 -1.25
CA TYR A 45 4.32 -7.45 -0.99
C TYR A 45 3.23 -7.32 0.07
N LEU A 46 3.54 -6.65 1.19
CA LEU A 46 2.56 -6.41 2.24
C LEU A 46 1.35 -5.64 1.70
N GLN A 47 1.57 -4.63 0.86
CA GLN A 47 0.51 -3.88 0.21
C GLN A 47 -0.33 -4.72 -0.74
N ALA A 48 0.29 -5.45 -1.66
CA ALA A 48 -0.40 -6.25 -2.67
C ALA A 48 -1.24 -7.36 -2.04
N LEU A 49 -0.70 -8.07 -1.04
CA LEU A 49 -1.44 -9.09 -0.29
C LEU A 49 -2.59 -8.47 0.52
N SER A 50 -2.38 -7.28 1.09
CA SER A 50 -3.46 -6.56 1.79
C SER A 50 -4.59 -6.20 0.83
N PHE A 51 -4.28 -5.71 -0.37
CA PHE A 51 -5.30 -5.42 -1.38
C PHE A 51 -6.03 -6.67 -1.86
N LEU A 52 -5.33 -7.80 -1.99
CA LEU A 52 -5.95 -9.08 -2.36
C LEU A 52 -6.90 -9.60 -1.27
N VAL A 53 -6.53 -9.46 0.00
CA VAL A 53 -7.31 -9.97 1.14
C VAL A 53 -8.46 -9.01 1.53
N ALA A 54 -8.34 -7.73 1.21
CA ALA A 54 -9.31 -6.71 1.63
C ALA A 54 -10.79 -7.02 1.30
N PRO A 55 -11.14 -7.60 0.14
CA PRO A 55 -12.54 -7.90 -0.19
C PRO A 55 -13.18 -8.94 0.73
N ILE A 56 -12.40 -9.84 1.34
CA ILE A 56 -12.92 -10.85 2.29
C ILE A 56 -13.58 -10.18 3.50
N PHE A 57 -13.00 -9.08 3.97
CA PHE A 57 -13.49 -8.30 5.10
C PHE A 57 -14.63 -7.33 4.75
N ILE A 58 -15.18 -7.42 3.54
CA ILE A 58 -16.49 -6.82 3.20
C ILE A 58 -17.62 -7.68 3.75
N ILE A 59 -17.44 -9.01 3.73
CA ILE A 59 -18.45 -9.97 4.20
C ILE A 59 -18.17 -10.40 5.64
N ARG A 60 -16.90 -10.63 5.97
CA ARG A 60 -16.51 -11.10 7.29
C ARG A 60 -16.30 -9.95 8.26
N GLU A 61 -16.70 -10.17 9.50
CA GLU A 61 -16.37 -9.25 10.58
C GLU A 61 -14.86 -9.20 10.81
N LEU A 62 -14.32 -7.99 10.79
CA LEU A 62 -12.92 -7.74 11.10
C LEU A 62 -12.74 -7.71 12.62
N LYS A 63 -11.71 -8.41 13.13
CA LYS A 63 -11.26 -8.33 14.52
C LYS A 63 -10.04 -7.39 14.61
N PRO A 64 -10.20 -6.09 14.92
CA PRO A 64 -9.14 -5.10 14.70
C PRO A 64 -7.88 -5.38 15.52
N LYS A 65 -8.04 -5.84 16.77
CA LYS A 65 -6.92 -6.20 17.65
C LYS A 65 -6.10 -7.36 17.09
N LEU A 66 -6.76 -8.42 16.64
CA LEU A 66 -6.09 -9.58 16.06
C LEU A 66 -5.41 -9.23 14.74
N THR A 67 -6.10 -8.49 13.86
CA THR A 67 -5.51 -8.02 12.60
C THR A 67 -4.27 -7.17 12.86
N SER A 68 -4.34 -6.21 13.78
CA SER A 68 -3.19 -5.35 14.12
C SER A 68 -2.03 -6.17 14.70
N LEU A 69 -2.31 -7.17 15.53
CA LEU A 69 -1.29 -8.08 16.07
C LEU A 69 -0.60 -8.89 14.97
N ILE A 70 -1.37 -9.42 14.01
CA ILE A 70 -0.83 -10.16 12.87
C ILE A 70 0.10 -9.27 12.04
N TYR A 71 -0.33 -8.06 11.68
CA TYR A 71 0.53 -7.12 10.95
C TYR A 71 1.78 -6.74 11.75
N PHE A 72 1.64 -6.52 13.07
CA PHE A 72 2.78 -6.23 13.93
C PHE A 72 3.82 -7.36 13.92
N ILE A 73 3.38 -8.61 14.03
CA ILE A 73 4.26 -9.79 13.97
C ILE A 73 4.94 -9.88 12.61
N ILE A 74 4.18 -9.74 11.51
CA ILE A 74 4.73 -9.81 10.14
C ILE A 74 5.75 -8.69 9.91
N THR A 75 5.43 -7.44 10.25
CA THR A 75 6.33 -6.30 10.08
C THR A 75 7.58 -6.44 10.95
N SER A 76 7.44 -6.92 12.19
CA SER A 76 8.59 -7.20 13.06
C SER A 76 9.49 -8.28 12.47
N PHE A 77 8.92 -9.35 11.94
CA PHE A 77 9.67 -10.40 11.26
C PHE A 77 10.38 -9.88 10.00
N ILE A 78 9.74 -9.01 9.21
CA ILE A 78 10.38 -8.33 8.07
C ILE A 78 11.60 -7.54 8.54
N PHE A 79 11.48 -6.71 9.58
CA PHE A 79 12.62 -5.94 10.07
C PHE A 79 13.74 -6.82 10.62
N VAL A 80 13.41 -7.85 11.41
CA VAL A 80 14.39 -8.80 11.94
C VAL A 80 15.11 -9.55 10.81
N SER A 81 14.37 -9.96 9.77
CA SER A 81 14.95 -10.70 8.63
C SER A 81 15.91 -9.86 7.79
N ILE A 82 15.62 -8.56 7.61
CA ILE A 82 16.45 -7.62 6.86
C ILE A 82 17.65 -7.13 7.69
N PHE A 83 17.42 -6.57 8.87
CA PHE A 83 18.47 -5.86 9.62
C PHE A 83 19.37 -6.80 10.42
N TYR A 84 18.79 -7.82 11.08
CA TYR A 84 19.52 -8.63 12.06
C TYR A 84 19.96 -9.98 11.47
N LEU A 85 19.01 -10.75 10.93
CA LEU A 85 19.31 -12.09 10.40
C LEU A 85 19.98 -12.05 9.03
N ARG A 86 19.77 -10.98 8.25
CA ARG A 86 20.28 -10.81 6.88
C ARG A 86 19.96 -12.01 5.96
N ILE A 87 18.78 -12.60 6.16
CA ILE A 87 18.27 -13.73 5.35
C ILE A 87 17.41 -13.25 4.18
N PHE A 88 17.04 -11.97 4.16
CA PHE A 88 16.27 -11.40 3.06
C PHE A 88 17.14 -11.37 1.80
N PRO A 89 16.67 -11.87 0.65
CA PRO A 89 17.51 -11.95 -0.54
C PRO A 89 18.00 -10.58 -1.00
N ASP A 90 19.19 -10.54 -1.59
CA ASP A 90 19.71 -9.31 -2.17
C ASP A 90 18.77 -8.84 -3.29
N ALA A 91 18.37 -7.58 -3.21
CA ALA A 91 17.50 -6.90 -4.16
C ALA A 91 18.30 -5.95 -5.08
N PHE A 92 19.50 -5.55 -4.67
CA PHE A 92 20.43 -4.74 -5.44
C PHE A 92 21.86 -5.14 -5.09
N ILE A 93 22.74 -5.20 -6.10
CA ILE A 93 24.17 -5.43 -5.94
C ILE A 93 24.90 -4.24 -6.57
N VAL A 94 25.82 -3.63 -5.81
CA VAL A 94 26.66 -2.52 -6.29
C VAL A 94 27.38 -2.95 -7.58
N ASP A 95 27.43 -2.05 -8.56
CA ASP A 95 27.99 -2.25 -9.91
C ASP A 95 27.23 -3.25 -10.83
N SER A 96 26.41 -4.15 -10.28
CA SER A 96 25.60 -5.11 -11.05
C SER A 96 24.14 -4.66 -11.24
N GLY A 97 23.62 -3.78 -10.40
CA GLY A 97 22.25 -3.27 -10.47
C GLY A 97 21.22 -4.14 -9.74
N LEU A 98 19.98 -4.16 -10.24
CA LEU A 98 18.88 -4.93 -9.64
C LEU A 98 19.11 -6.44 -9.81
N THR A 99 18.78 -7.21 -8.76
CA THR A 99 18.91 -8.67 -8.80
C THR A 99 17.73 -9.33 -9.51
N GLN A 100 17.90 -10.58 -9.94
CA GLN A 100 16.78 -11.38 -10.48
C GLN A 100 15.65 -11.54 -9.47
N PHE A 101 15.99 -11.69 -8.19
CA PHE A 101 15.00 -11.74 -7.10
C PHE A 101 14.10 -10.51 -7.13
N LYS A 102 14.69 -9.32 -7.18
CA LYS A 102 13.95 -8.05 -7.22
C LYS A 102 13.01 -7.97 -8.43
N ILE A 103 13.51 -8.26 -9.63
CA ILE A 103 12.74 -8.22 -10.88
C ILE A 103 11.56 -9.19 -10.83
N ILE A 104 11.82 -10.46 -10.45
CA ILE A 104 10.77 -11.48 -10.35
C ILE A 104 9.72 -11.08 -9.30
N SER A 105 10.16 -10.52 -8.16
CA SER A 105 9.24 -10.07 -7.13
C SER A 105 8.29 -8.98 -7.61
N GLU A 106 8.74 -8.01 -8.40
CA GLU A 106 7.87 -6.96 -8.94
C GLU A 106 6.82 -7.50 -9.91
N TYR A 107 7.17 -8.49 -10.73
CA TYR A 107 6.19 -9.20 -11.57
C TYR A 107 5.18 -9.97 -10.73
N ILE A 108 5.61 -10.68 -9.69
CA ILE A 108 4.71 -11.39 -8.78
C ILE A 108 3.76 -10.40 -8.06
N ILE A 109 4.29 -9.29 -7.57
CA ILE A 109 3.50 -8.21 -6.94
C ILE A 109 2.46 -7.69 -7.93
N SER A 110 2.85 -7.42 -9.17
CA SER A 110 1.94 -6.97 -10.23
C SER A 110 0.82 -7.99 -10.50
N ILE A 111 1.14 -9.29 -10.53
CA ILE A 111 0.15 -10.36 -10.69
C ILE A 111 -0.81 -10.42 -9.49
N ILE A 112 -0.32 -10.29 -8.26
CA ILE A 112 -1.17 -10.23 -7.06
C ILE A 112 -2.12 -9.03 -7.12
N LEU A 113 -1.64 -7.87 -7.57
CA LEU A 113 -2.46 -6.67 -7.72
C LEU A 113 -3.54 -6.85 -8.80
N ILE A 114 -3.22 -7.52 -9.92
CA ILE A 114 -4.21 -7.89 -10.93
C ILE A 114 -5.26 -8.85 -10.32
N GLY A 115 -4.83 -9.85 -9.56
CA GLY A 115 -5.72 -10.74 -8.82
C GLY A 115 -6.62 -9.98 -7.84
N SER A 116 -6.10 -8.92 -7.21
CA SER A 116 -6.85 -8.05 -6.31
C SER A 116 -7.96 -7.29 -7.05
N ILE A 117 -7.70 -6.81 -8.27
CA ILE A 117 -8.72 -6.18 -9.14
C ILE A 117 -9.83 -7.17 -9.47
N VAL A 118 -9.47 -8.37 -9.92
CA VAL A 118 -10.44 -9.42 -10.26
C VAL A 118 -11.32 -9.74 -9.05
N PHE A 119 -10.71 -9.93 -7.88
CA PHE A 119 -11.45 -10.27 -6.68
C PHE A 119 -12.31 -9.12 -6.15
N LEU A 120 -11.86 -7.86 -6.27
CA LEU A 120 -12.68 -6.69 -5.98
C LEU A 120 -13.90 -6.60 -6.89
N TRP A 121 -13.79 -7.03 -8.14
CA TRP A 121 -14.86 -6.96 -9.13
C TRP A 121 -16.09 -7.79 -8.73
N GLU A 122 -15.88 -8.94 -8.10
CA GLU A 122 -16.94 -9.79 -7.55
C GLU A 122 -17.77 -9.08 -6.46
N TYR A 123 -17.17 -8.10 -5.78
CA TYR A 123 -17.82 -7.34 -4.72
C TYR A 123 -18.21 -5.92 -5.14
N LYS A 124 -18.12 -5.57 -6.44
CA LYS A 124 -18.38 -4.21 -6.93
C LYS A 124 -19.72 -3.63 -6.49
N GLU A 125 -20.77 -4.47 -6.43
CA GLU A 125 -22.13 -4.05 -6.05
C GLU A 125 -22.25 -3.67 -4.57
N LYS A 126 -21.27 -4.07 -3.74
CA LYS A 126 -21.21 -3.70 -2.32
C LYS A 126 -20.48 -2.38 -2.07
N PHE A 127 -19.87 -1.80 -3.11
CA PHE A 127 -19.18 -0.53 -3.01
C PHE A 127 -20.02 0.60 -3.63
N ASP A 128 -19.85 1.81 -3.10
CA ASP A 128 -20.19 3.00 -3.87
C ASP A 128 -19.34 3.03 -5.15
N LYS A 129 -19.96 3.40 -6.27
CA LYS A 129 -19.29 3.43 -7.59
C LYS A 129 -18.02 4.28 -7.55
N ILE A 130 -18.06 5.44 -6.92
CA ILE A 130 -16.92 6.36 -6.85
C ILE A 130 -15.78 5.71 -6.05
N ILE A 131 -16.09 5.09 -4.92
CA ILE A 131 -15.09 4.41 -4.08
C ILE A 131 -14.45 3.26 -4.82
N PHE A 132 -15.26 2.44 -5.50
CA PHE A 132 -14.78 1.31 -6.29
C PHE A 132 -13.77 1.76 -7.36
N TYR A 133 -14.13 2.77 -8.17
CA TYR A 133 -13.24 3.28 -9.21
C TYR A 133 -11.96 3.90 -8.64
N LEU A 134 -12.03 4.62 -7.51
CA LEU A 134 -10.82 5.16 -6.87
C LEU A 134 -9.85 4.07 -6.43
N ILE A 135 -10.36 2.97 -5.85
CA ILE A 135 -9.54 1.84 -5.42
C ILE A 135 -8.93 1.12 -6.63
N ILE A 136 -9.74 0.80 -7.66
CA ILE A 136 -9.26 0.14 -8.87
C ILE A 136 -8.20 1.00 -9.58
N SER A 137 -8.44 2.30 -9.74
CA SER A 137 -7.46 3.21 -10.33
C SER A 137 -6.16 3.26 -9.52
N SER A 138 -6.22 3.29 -8.18
CA SER A 138 -5.01 3.20 -7.36
C SER A 138 -4.23 1.92 -7.63
N ILE A 139 -4.90 0.77 -7.71
CA ILE A 139 -4.24 -0.51 -7.96
C ILE A 139 -3.56 -0.50 -9.34
N ILE A 140 -4.23 0.02 -10.38
CA ILE A 140 -3.67 0.16 -11.72
C ILE A 140 -2.42 1.05 -11.72
N PHE A 141 -2.48 2.22 -11.08
CA PHE A 141 -1.30 3.09 -10.96
C PHE A 141 -0.18 2.44 -10.15
N THR A 142 -0.51 1.60 -9.16
CA THR A 142 0.50 0.83 -8.43
C THR A 142 1.18 -0.19 -9.34
N ILE A 143 0.43 -0.91 -10.18
CA ILE A 143 1.00 -1.83 -11.17
C ILE A 143 1.94 -1.09 -12.13
N PHE A 144 1.53 0.06 -12.66
CA PHE A 144 2.40 0.87 -13.52
C PHE A 144 3.64 1.38 -12.80
N ALA A 145 3.53 1.70 -11.51
CA ALA A 145 4.69 2.05 -10.70
C ALA A 145 5.66 0.86 -10.61
N GLU A 146 5.19 -0.34 -10.23
CA GLU A 146 6.05 -1.53 -10.14
C GLU A 146 6.73 -1.85 -11.48
N LEU A 147 5.97 -1.84 -12.59
CA LEU A 147 6.54 -2.09 -13.91
C LEU A 147 7.60 -1.04 -14.28
N ALA A 148 7.39 0.23 -13.93
CA ALA A 148 8.39 1.28 -14.16
C ALA A 148 9.66 1.07 -13.30
N PHE A 149 9.51 0.58 -12.06
CA PHE A 149 10.66 0.22 -11.21
C PHE A 149 11.41 -1.02 -11.71
N THR A 150 10.74 -1.93 -12.41
CA THR A 150 11.38 -3.11 -13.03
C THR A 150 12.30 -2.74 -14.20
N PHE A 151 11.92 -1.74 -15.00
CA PHE A 151 12.74 -1.27 -16.14
C PHE A 151 13.86 -0.32 -15.73
N TYR A 152 14.30 -0.38 -14.48
CA TYR A 152 15.18 0.61 -13.94
C TYR A 152 16.66 0.25 -14.02
N VAL A 153 17.45 1.12 -14.63
CA VAL A 153 18.90 0.90 -14.86
C VAL A 153 19.79 1.57 -13.81
N SER A 154 19.38 2.68 -13.17
CA SER A 154 20.24 3.41 -12.20
C SER A 154 19.43 4.32 -11.27
N VAL A 155 19.72 4.40 -9.96
CA VAL A 155 19.01 5.13 -8.85
C VAL A 155 18.59 6.61 -9.07
N PHE A 156 18.95 7.20 -10.21
CA PHE A 156 18.46 8.52 -10.67
C PHE A 156 17.82 8.55 -12.07
N GLY A 157 17.52 7.39 -12.66
CA GLY A 157 16.99 7.27 -14.01
C GLY A 157 15.51 7.65 -14.14
N LEU A 158 15.09 7.97 -15.36
CA LEU A 158 13.72 8.38 -15.70
C LEU A 158 12.66 7.38 -15.24
N SER A 159 12.92 6.06 -15.33
CA SER A 159 11.92 5.04 -14.94
C SER A 159 11.58 5.10 -13.44
N ASN A 160 12.53 5.44 -12.57
CA ASN A 160 12.26 5.61 -11.13
C ASN A 160 11.48 6.89 -10.85
N LEU A 161 11.77 7.98 -11.56
CA LEU A 161 10.98 9.20 -11.45
C LEU A 161 9.52 8.94 -11.86
N VAL A 162 9.32 8.30 -13.01
CA VAL A 162 7.98 7.90 -13.50
C VAL A 162 7.28 6.96 -12.53
N GLY A 163 7.99 5.96 -12.00
CA GLY A 163 7.47 5.05 -10.97
C GLY A 163 7.02 5.78 -9.71
N HIS A 164 7.81 6.76 -9.23
CA HIS A 164 7.44 7.60 -8.10
C HIS A 164 6.20 8.46 -8.39
N PHE A 165 6.09 9.04 -9.59
CA PHE A 165 4.87 9.77 -9.98
C PHE A 165 3.62 8.87 -9.95
N PHE A 166 3.71 7.66 -10.51
CA PHE A 166 2.61 6.70 -10.44
C PHE A 166 2.28 6.30 -9.00
N LYS A 167 3.30 6.11 -8.14
CA LYS A 167 3.10 5.83 -6.70
C LYS A 167 2.38 6.97 -5.98
N ILE A 168 2.73 8.22 -6.26
CA ILE A 168 2.06 9.40 -5.68
C ILE A 168 0.58 9.43 -6.08
N ILE A 169 0.29 9.23 -7.37
CA ILE A 169 -1.09 9.19 -7.87
C ILE A 169 -1.87 8.07 -7.19
N SER A 170 -1.28 6.88 -7.08
CA SER A 170 -1.91 5.74 -6.40
C SER A 170 -2.28 6.07 -4.95
N PHE A 171 -1.35 6.60 -4.16
CA PHE A 171 -1.61 6.96 -2.77
C PHE A 171 -2.65 8.07 -2.63
N TYR A 172 -2.63 9.06 -3.51
CA TYR A 172 -3.63 10.12 -3.54
C TYR A 172 -5.04 9.56 -3.76
N LEU A 173 -5.20 8.59 -4.66
CA LEU A 173 -6.49 7.95 -4.94
C LEU A 173 -7.01 7.15 -3.73
N ILE A 174 -6.14 6.40 -3.03
CA ILE A 174 -6.52 5.71 -1.79
C ILE A 174 -6.90 6.71 -0.71
N TYR A 175 -6.12 7.76 -0.52
CA TYR A 175 -6.43 8.84 0.42
C TYR A 175 -7.81 9.44 0.11
N LYS A 176 -8.09 9.77 -1.15
CA LYS A 176 -9.39 10.28 -1.59
C LYS A 176 -10.52 9.30 -1.29
N ALA A 177 -10.32 8.00 -1.52
CA ALA A 177 -11.32 6.97 -1.20
C ALA A 177 -11.60 6.89 0.31
N ILE A 178 -10.57 6.96 1.15
CA ILE A 178 -10.70 6.96 2.62
C ILE A 178 -11.46 8.21 3.09
N ILE A 179 -11.10 9.39 2.58
CA ILE A 179 -11.73 10.66 2.94
C ILE A 179 -13.21 10.71 2.51
N GLN A 180 -13.53 10.22 1.30
CA GLN A 180 -14.90 10.13 0.82
C GLN A 180 -15.79 9.34 1.80
N ILE A 181 -15.26 8.24 2.36
CA ILE A 181 -16.00 7.39 3.31
C ILE A 181 -16.04 8.01 4.70
N GLY A 182 -14.90 8.49 5.18
CA GLY A 182 -14.72 8.95 6.56
C GLY A 182 -15.36 10.30 6.84
N LEU A 183 -15.48 11.18 5.84
CA LEU A 183 -16.03 12.53 6.02
C LEU A 183 -17.39 12.70 5.36
N MET A 184 -17.57 12.35 4.08
CA MET A 184 -18.81 12.72 3.38
C MET A 184 -20.04 11.92 3.81
N ASN A 185 -19.90 10.63 4.10
CA ASN A 185 -21.01 9.81 4.59
C ASN A 185 -21.54 10.24 5.98
N PRO A 186 -20.70 10.43 7.02
CA PRO A 186 -21.20 10.87 8.32
C PRO A 186 -21.69 12.33 8.32
N TYR A 187 -21.06 13.25 7.56
CA TYR A 187 -21.56 14.63 7.47
C TYR A 187 -22.96 14.71 6.86
N SER A 188 -23.24 13.91 5.83
CA SER A 188 -24.59 13.84 5.25
C SER A 188 -25.64 13.31 6.23
N LEU A 189 -25.24 12.40 7.13
CA LEU A 189 -26.11 11.86 8.18
C LEU A 189 -26.33 12.87 9.31
N LEU A 190 -25.30 13.61 9.72
CA LEU A 190 -25.39 14.67 10.74
C LEU A 190 -26.20 15.88 10.25
N SER A 191 -26.04 16.29 8.99
CA SER A 191 -26.84 17.37 8.39
C SER A 191 -28.31 16.95 8.27
N LYS A 192 -28.59 15.72 7.81
CA LYS A 192 -29.95 15.15 7.80
C LYS A 192 -30.56 15.07 9.21
N LYS A 193 -29.80 14.64 10.23
CA LYS A 193 -30.26 14.65 11.63
C LYS A 193 -30.57 16.06 12.14
N LYS A 194 -29.72 17.05 11.85
CA LYS A 194 -29.96 18.45 12.23
C LYS A 194 -31.21 19.03 11.57
N ILE A 195 -31.42 18.78 10.28
CA ILE A 195 -32.61 19.22 9.53
C ILE A 195 -33.88 18.58 10.09
N LYS A 196 -33.85 17.26 10.40
CA LYS A 196 -34.99 16.55 11.00
C LYS A 196 -35.32 17.04 12.41
N ARG A 197 -34.30 17.33 13.23
CA ARG A 197 -34.50 17.95 14.56
C ARG A 197 -35.09 19.36 14.47
N LYS A 198 -34.66 20.17 13.48
CA LYS A 198 -35.21 21.50 13.27
C LYS A 198 -36.69 21.45 12.85
N LYS A 199 -37.09 20.49 11.99
CA LYS A 199 -38.51 20.29 11.62
C LYS A 199 -39.40 19.82 12.78
N ASN A 200 -38.88 18.98 13.68
CA ASN A 200 -39.65 18.46 14.81
C ASN A 200 -39.72 19.40 16.03
N GLY A 201 -38.97 20.51 16.04
CA GLY A 201 -39.01 21.52 17.10
C GLY A 201 -39.95 22.70 16.81
N PHE A 202 -40.70 22.65 15.71
CA PHE A 202 -41.68 23.67 15.29
C PHE A 202 -43.13 23.14 15.25
N ASN A 203 -43.38 21.95 15.81
CA ASN A 203 -44.73 21.39 16.00
C ASN A 203 -45.05 21.31 17.50
#